data_AF-A0A4V5MII3-F1
#
_entry.id   AF-A0A4V5MII3-F1
#
_cell.length_a   1.000
_cell.length_b   1.000
_cell.length_c   1.000
_cell.angle_alpha   90.00
_cell.angle_beta   90.00
_cell.angle_gamma   90.00
#
_symmetry.space_group_name_H-M   'P 1'
#
loop_
_entity.id
_entity.type
_entity.pdbx_description
1 polymer ?
#
loop_
_entity_poly.entity_id
_entity_poly.type
_entity_poly.pdbx_seq_one_letter_code
_entity_poly.pdbx_strand_id
1 'polypeptide(L)'
;MRVQRDSYTERCAQRDTCNVHRRQRGHRPVPGGVHKKRGAGVAKTLTERLIGAIYEERADRVEKLLRTGASPSAASADGETPVYLAAVSGAADIVRLLLEAGASPDEESRGDGSQGLPLCAAACWGHSAAVRELLSHGANPDLREDDGTGFTALLWAATGGHHETVQLLLEADADPDAGIRDRTPLMAAAEFGATGVVRSLLCHGADARRADAQGRTALDLARAWCGKDVAAELRKQAMVGPDDTCEVSRSTRPDGTELIVLSAGSSGSGGAYWEKGTGHAAIVDLLVEHLTH
;
A
#
# COMPACT_ATOMS: atom_id res chain seq x y z
N MET A 1 -23.69 13.98 21.07
CA MET A 1 -24.11 13.51 19.73
C MET A 1 -23.13 14.08 18.71
N ARG A 2 -22.56 13.20 17.88
CA ARG A 2 -22.01 13.46 16.54
C ARG A 2 -20.64 14.17 16.39
N VAL A 3 -19.70 13.28 16.07
CA VAL A 3 -18.69 13.33 15.00
C VAL A 3 -17.46 14.23 15.22
N GLN A 4 -16.46 13.63 15.86
CA GLN A 4 -15.04 13.88 15.58
C GLN A 4 -14.79 13.65 14.07
N ARG A 5 -14.54 14.73 13.33
CA ARG A 5 -14.02 14.70 11.96
C ARG A 5 -12.51 14.94 12.02
N ASP A 6 -11.78 13.90 12.42
CA ASP A 6 -10.32 13.89 12.34
C ASP A 6 -9.88 13.36 10.97
N SER A 7 -9.09 14.12 10.21
CA SER A 7 -8.14 13.60 9.19
C SER A 7 -8.66 12.64 8.10
N TYR A 8 -9.93 12.76 7.69
CA TYR A 8 -10.60 11.72 6.89
C TYR A 8 -10.11 11.61 5.43
N THR A 9 -9.52 12.63 4.81
CA THR A 9 -9.23 12.61 3.35
C THR A 9 -7.96 11.85 2.98
N GLU A 10 -6.88 11.93 3.76
CA GLU A 10 -5.62 11.21 3.46
C GLU A 10 -5.72 9.72 3.77
N ARG A 11 -6.36 9.37 4.90
CA ARG A 11 -6.66 7.97 5.25
C ARG A 11 -7.76 7.34 4.39
N CYS A 12 -8.66 8.12 3.78
CA CYS A 12 -9.66 7.58 2.85
C CYS A 12 -9.06 7.17 1.51
N ALA A 13 -8.12 7.94 0.94
CA ALA A 13 -7.50 7.56 -0.34
C ALA A 13 -6.67 6.25 -0.23
N GLN A 14 -5.93 6.08 0.87
CA GLN A 14 -5.20 4.83 1.18
C GLN A 14 -6.12 3.66 1.54
N ARG A 15 -7.24 3.91 2.25
CA ARG A 15 -8.25 2.88 2.51
C ARG A 15 -8.99 2.46 1.24
N ASP A 16 -9.31 3.38 0.34
CA ASP A 16 -10.10 3.09 -0.87
C ASP A 16 -9.29 2.40 -1.96
N THR A 17 -7.98 2.62 -2.02
CA THR A 17 -7.05 1.90 -2.90
C THR A 17 -6.78 0.48 -2.40
N CYS A 18 -6.52 0.26 -1.11
CA CYS A 18 -6.39 -1.11 -0.55
C CYS A 18 -7.75 -1.81 -0.28
N ASN A 19 -8.88 -1.14 -0.48
CA ASN A 19 -10.21 -1.75 -0.33
C ASN A 19 -10.50 -2.82 -1.42
N VAL A 20 -9.70 -2.94 -2.48
CA VAL A 20 -9.80 -4.03 -3.47
C VAL A 20 -9.65 -5.39 -2.78
N HIS A 21 -8.76 -5.50 -1.79
CA HIS A 21 -8.59 -6.72 -0.97
C HIS A 21 -9.60 -6.85 0.20
N ARG A 22 -10.52 -5.89 0.40
CA ARG A 22 -11.33 -5.78 1.63
C ARG A 22 -12.85 -5.65 1.41
N ARG A 23 -13.35 -5.61 0.17
CA ARG A 23 -14.79 -5.44 -0.11
C ARG A 23 -15.60 -6.70 0.19
N GLN A 24 -15.85 -6.95 1.49
CA GLN A 24 -17.12 -7.34 2.12
C GLN A 24 -16.91 -8.11 3.44
N ARG A 25 -16.51 -7.41 4.52
CA ARG A 25 -16.75 -7.91 5.89
C ARG A 25 -18.22 -7.69 6.27
N GLY A 26 -19.07 -8.62 5.85
CA GLY A 26 -20.44 -8.77 6.33
C GLY A 26 -20.68 -10.24 6.64
N HIS A 27 -20.60 -10.62 7.92
CA HIS A 27 -21.01 -11.93 8.41
C HIS A 27 -22.36 -12.34 7.79
N ARG A 28 -22.38 -13.41 7.00
CA ARG A 28 -23.58 -14.24 6.81
C ARG A 28 -23.28 -15.68 7.26
N PRO A 29 -24.18 -16.30 8.04
CA PRO A 29 -24.02 -17.68 8.47
C PRO A 29 -24.24 -18.62 7.28
N VAL A 30 -23.41 -19.66 7.23
CA VAL A 30 -23.47 -20.77 6.26
C VAL A 30 -24.79 -21.55 6.40
N PRO A 31 -25.59 -21.78 5.34
CA PRO A 31 -26.60 -22.82 5.34
C PRO A 31 -25.96 -24.15 4.88
N GLY A 32 -26.09 -25.16 5.74
CA GLY A 32 -25.58 -26.50 5.50
C GLY A 32 -26.28 -27.20 4.32
N GLY A 33 -25.47 -27.85 3.47
CA GLY A 33 -25.90 -28.79 2.44
C GLY A 33 -25.04 -30.05 2.51
N VAL A 34 -25.64 -31.16 2.93
CA VAL A 34 -24.99 -32.45 3.16
C VAL A 34 -24.91 -33.23 1.86
N HIS A 35 -23.72 -33.43 1.31
CA HIS A 35 -23.45 -34.52 0.37
C HIS A 35 -22.20 -35.31 0.78
N LYS A 36 -22.45 -36.58 1.13
CA LYS A 36 -21.54 -37.54 1.75
C LYS A 36 -20.65 -38.18 0.67
N LYS A 37 -19.37 -37.79 0.60
CA LYS A 37 -18.30 -38.60 -0.05
C LYS A 37 -17.24 -38.93 0.99
N ARG A 38 -17.14 -40.22 1.34
CA ARG A 38 -16.43 -40.75 2.52
C ARG A 38 -14.88 -40.69 2.48
N GLY A 39 -14.28 -40.05 1.48
CA GLY A 39 -12.86 -39.64 1.48
C GLY A 39 -12.64 -38.12 1.31
N ALA A 40 -13.65 -37.39 0.82
CA ALA A 40 -13.60 -35.94 0.62
C ALA A 40 -14.02 -35.14 1.88
N GLY A 41 -14.75 -35.78 2.81
CA GLY A 41 -15.24 -35.12 4.02
C GLY A 41 -14.13 -34.71 4.98
N VAL A 42 -13.10 -35.54 5.17
CA VAL A 42 -12.00 -35.23 6.12
C VAL A 42 -11.12 -34.11 5.59
N ALA A 43 -10.74 -34.14 4.31
CA ALA A 43 -9.97 -33.07 3.68
C ALA A 43 -10.72 -31.73 3.72
N LYS A 44 -12.03 -31.74 3.39
CA LYS A 44 -12.88 -30.55 3.49
C LYS A 44 -12.94 -29.99 4.91
N THR A 45 -13.07 -30.85 5.93
CA THR A 45 -13.03 -30.39 7.33
C THR A 45 -11.67 -29.90 7.79
N LEU A 46 -10.56 -30.44 7.26
CA LEU A 46 -9.21 -29.97 7.60
C LEU A 46 -8.93 -28.61 6.97
N THR A 47 -9.35 -28.40 5.72
CA THR A 47 -9.28 -27.11 5.05
C THR A 47 -10.07 -26.05 5.82
N GLU A 48 -11.35 -26.29 6.14
CA GLU A 48 -12.18 -25.35 6.92
C GLU A 48 -11.54 -25.01 8.28
N ARG A 49 -10.95 -26.01 8.97
CA ARG A 49 -10.27 -25.81 10.25
C ARG A 49 -8.96 -25.02 10.10
N LEU A 50 -8.21 -25.25 9.03
CA LEU A 50 -6.97 -24.53 8.72
C LEU A 50 -7.29 -23.05 8.44
N ILE A 51 -8.26 -22.80 7.56
CA ILE A 51 -8.73 -21.45 7.23
C ILE A 51 -9.24 -20.72 8.49
N GLY A 52 -10.03 -21.40 9.33
CA GLY A 52 -10.46 -20.82 10.61
C GLY A 52 -9.29 -20.46 11.55
N ALA A 53 -8.25 -21.31 11.62
CA ALA A 53 -7.06 -21.03 12.42
C ALA A 53 -6.24 -19.85 11.88
N ILE A 54 -6.23 -19.63 10.56
CA ILE A 54 -5.59 -18.48 9.91
C ILE A 54 -6.36 -17.20 10.25
N TYR A 55 -7.69 -17.21 10.15
CA TYR A 55 -8.53 -16.07 10.53
C TYR A 55 -8.44 -15.69 12.01
N GLU A 56 -8.19 -16.68 12.88
CA GLU A 56 -7.92 -16.47 14.30
C GLU A 56 -6.46 -16.08 14.59
N GLU A 57 -5.59 -16.06 13.58
CA GLU A 57 -4.15 -15.80 13.69
C GLU A 57 -3.44 -16.72 14.71
N ARG A 58 -3.83 -18.00 14.73
CA ARG A 58 -3.30 -19.00 15.66
C ARG A 58 -2.28 -19.92 15.00
N ALA A 59 -1.02 -19.47 14.94
CA ALA A 59 0.08 -20.23 14.34
C ALA A 59 0.28 -21.63 14.94
N ASP A 60 0.06 -21.80 16.26
CA ASP A 60 0.11 -23.11 16.94
C ASP A 60 -0.90 -24.12 16.35
N ARG A 61 -2.11 -23.64 16.03
CA ARG A 61 -3.17 -24.44 15.43
C ARG A 61 -2.89 -24.70 13.95
N VAL A 62 -2.40 -23.70 13.21
CA VAL A 62 -2.01 -23.83 11.81
C VAL A 62 -0.93 -24.91 11.68
N GLU A 63 0.15 -24.81 12.43
CA GLU A 63 1.27 -25.75 12.41
C GLU A 63 0.79 -27.19 12.72
N LYS A 64 -0.03 -27.35 13.76
CA LYS A 64 -0.61 -28.66 14.11
C LYS A 64 -1.47 -29.21 12.97
N LEU A 65 -2.30 -28.38 12.33
CA LEU A 65 -3.19 -28.82 11.25
C LEU A 65 -2.39 -29.25 10.01
N LEU A 66 -1.35 -28.50 9.63
CA LEU A 66 -0.43 -28.85 8.55
C LEU A 66 0.26 -30.20 8.82
N ARG A 67 0.78 -30.41 10.05
CA ARG A 67 1.35 -31.71 10.45
C ARG A 67 0.35 -32.87 10.40
N THR A 68 -0.94 -32.61 10.58
CA THR A 68 -2.00 -33.63 10.45
C THR A 68 -2.47 -33.87 9.02
N GLY A 69 -1.84 -33.24 8.03
CA GLY A 69 -2.14 -33.42 6.61
C GLY A 69 -3.17 -32.45 6.06
N ALA A 70 -3.42 -31.31 6.71
CA ALA A 70 -4.13 -30.20 6.06
C ALA A 70 -3.28 -29.68 4.90
N SER A 71 -3.88 -29.50 3.73
CA SER A 71 -3.16 -28.97 2.57
C SER A 71 -2.92 -27.46 2.74
N PRO A 72 -1.67 -26.97 2.57
CA PRO A 72 -1.34 -25.56 2.72
C PRO A 72 -1.81 -24.68 1.54
N SER A 73 -2.21 -25.29 0.42
CA SER A 73 -2.76 -24.61 -0.76
C SER A 73 -4.28 -24.78 -0.91
N ALA A 74 -4.95 -25.53 -0.03
CA ALA A 74 -6.39 -25.73 -0.17
C ALA A 74 -7.13 -24.41 0.13
N ALA A 75 -7.73 -23.84 -0.92
CA ALA A 75 -8.45 -22.57 -0.84
C ALA A 75 -9.69 -22.63 0.07
N SER A 76 -10.08 -21.47 0.58
CA SER A 76 -11.32 -21.25 1.32
C SER A 76 -12.55 -21.54 0.45
N ALA A 77 -13.74 -21.57 1.08
CA ALA A 77 -15.00 -21.69 0.33
C ALA A 77 -15.21 -20.53 -0.65
N ASP A 78 -14.59 -19.38 -0.37
CA ASP A 78 -14.66 -18.18 -1.19
C ASP A 78 -13.56 -18.14 -2.26
N GLY A 79 -12.70 -19.15 -2.38
CA GLY A 79 -11.64 -19.23 -3.40
C GLY A 79 -10.31 -18.59 -2.99
N GLU A 80 -10.13 -18.29 -1.71
CA GLU A 80 -8.93 -17.62 -1.21
C GLU A 80 -7.86 -18.60 -0.76
N THR A 81 -6.62 -18.42 -1.20
CA THR A 81 -5.52 -19.28 -0.78
C THR A 81 -5.12 -18.99 0.67
N PRO A 82 -4.69 -20.00 1.45
CA PRO A 82 -4.23 -19.80 2.82
C PRO A 82 -3.12 -18.74 2.96
N VAL A 83 -2.16 -18.74 2.01
CA VAL A 83 -1.02 -17.79 2.02
C VAL A 83 -1.53 -16.37 1.77
N TYR A 84 -2.44 -16.17 0.83
CA TYR A 84 -3.05 -14.86 0.58
C TYR A 84 -3.79 -14.33 1.82
N LEU A 85 -4.57 -15.17 2.50
CA LEU A 85 -5.27 -14.78 3.74
C LEU A 85 -4.30 -14.34 4.84
N ALA A 86 -3.22 -15.08 5.04
CA ALA A 86 -2.18 -14.74 6.02
C ALA A 86 -1.40 -13.48 5.64
N ALA A 87 -1.19 -13.25 4.34
CA ALA A 87 -0.56 -12.04 3.82
C ALA A 87 -1.44 -10.79 4.02
N VAL A 88 -2.77 -10.91 3.83
CA VAL A 88 -3.75 -9.84 4.09
C VAL A 88 -3.81 -9.47 5.58
N SER A 89 -3.67 -10.42 6.50
CA SER A 89 -3.62 -10.14 7.94
C SER A 89 -2.24 -9.70 8.43
N GLY A 90 -1.19 -9.91 7.64
CA GLY A 90 0.20 -9.65 8.03
C GLY A 90 0.76 -10.68 9.01
N ALA A 91 0.13 -11.85 9.15
CA ALA A 91 0.56 -12.93 10.03
C ALA A 91 1.79 -13.66 9.44
N ALA A 92 2.96 -13.04 9.56
CA ALA A 92 4.21 -13.50 8.94
C ALA A 92 4.63 -14.91 9.37
N ASP A 93 4.37 -15.29 10.63
CA ASP A 93 4.62 -16.63 11.14
C ASP A 93 3.74 -17.69 10.46
N ILE A 94 2.47 -17.37 10.20
CA ILE A 94 1.54 -18.23 9.45
C ILE A 94 1.95 -18.29 7.97
N VAL A 95 2.34 -17.16 7.37
CA VAL A 95 2.89 -17.13 6.00
C VAL A 95 4.06 -18.10 5.89
N ARG A 96 5.05 -17.99 6.78
CA ARG A 96 6.21 -18.89 6.82
C ARG A 96 5.80 -20.35 6.95
N LEU A 97 4.92 -20.68 7.91
CA LEU A 97 4.47 -22.06 8.13
C LEU A 97 3.80 -22.67 6.88
N LEU A 98 3.00 -21.89 6.16
CA LEU A 98 2.33 -22.36 4.94
C LEU A 98 3.33 -22.60 3.80
N LEU A 99 4.31 -21.71 3.65
CA LEU A 99 5.37 -21.82 2.63
C LEU A 99 6.31 -22.99 2.93
N GLU A 100 6.73 -23.18 4.19
CA GLU A 100 7.50 -24.35 4.65
C GLU A 100 6.75 -25.67 4.45
N ALA A 101 5.42 -25.65 4.51
CA ALA A 101 4.57 -26.80 4.22
C ALA A 101 4.38 -27.07 2.72
N GLY A 102 4.90 -26.20 1.83
CA GLY A 102 4.90 -26.38 0.38
C GLY A 102 3.80 -25.62 -0.36
N ALA A 103 3.15 -24.62 0.25
CA ALA A 103 2.34 -23.68 -0.54
C ALA A 103 3.22 -22.85 -1.48
N SER A 104 2.69 -22.52 -2.65
CA SER A 104 3.37 -21.61 -3.57
C SER A 104 3.23 -20.15 -3.10
N PRO A 105 4.32 -19.36 -3.06
CA PRO A 105 4.26 -17.94 -2.70
C PRO A 105 3.53 -17.08 -3.73
N ASP A 106 3.48 -17.54 -4.98
CA ASP A 106 2.89 -16.83 -6.13
C ASP A 106 1.52 -17.40 -6.52
N GLU A 107 0.91 -18.23 -5.68
CA GLU A 107 -0.43 -18.76 -5.95
C GLU A 107 -1.47 -17.63 -5.84
N GLU A 108 -1.95 -17.19 -7.00
CA GLU A 108 -3.00 -16.17 -7.09
C GLU A 108 -4.29 -16.66 -6.42
N SER A 109 -4.76 -15.87 -5.45
CA SER A 109 -6.08 -16.04 -4.86
C SER A 109 -7.14 -15.63 -5.89
N ARG A 110 -8.19 -16.45 -6.06
CA ARG A 110 -9.25 -16.19 -7.05
C ARG A 110 -10.63 -16.23 -6.42
N GLY A 111 -10.80 -15.47 -5.35
CA GLY A 111 -12.07 -15.38 -4.66
C GLY A 111 -13.03 -14.34 -5.24
N ASP A 112 -14.33 -14.55 -5.01
CA ASP A 112 -15.43 -13.68 -5.51
C ASP A 112 -15.32 -12.22 -5.00
N GLY A 113 -14.46 -11.93 -4.02
CA GLY A 113 -14.17 -10.59 -3.51
C GLY A 113 -12.69 -10.28 -3.26
N SER A 114 -11.77 -11.15 -3.70
CA SER A 114 -10.35 -11.09 -3.36
C SER A 114 -9.52 -11.88 -4.39
N GLN A 115 -9.35 -11.25 -5.54
CA GLN A 115 -8.35 -11.64 -6.52
C GLN A 115 -7.04 -10.94 -6.18
N GLY A 116 -5.93 -11.67 -6.14
CA GLY A 116 -4.65 -11.03 -5.89
C GLY A 116 -3.53 -11.99 -5.49
N LEU A 117 -2.32 -11.46 -5.56
CA LEU A 117 -1.10 -12.16 -5.19
C LEU A 117 -0.79 -11.94 -3.71
N PRO A 118 -0.29 -12.96 -2.97
CA PRO A 118 0.06 -12.77 -1.57
C PRO A 118 1.05 -11.63 -1.34
N LEU A 119 2.05 -11.48 -2.22
CA LEU A 119 3.05 -10.41 -2.13
C LEU A 119 2.43 -9.02 -2.34
N CYS A 120 1.51 -8.87 -3.30
CA CYS A 120 0.78 -7.62 -3.52
C CYS A 120 -0.11 -7.27 -2.33
N ALA A 121 -0.83 -8.24 -1.77
CA ALA A 121 -1.66 -8.04 -0.58
C ALA A 121 -0.83 -7.56 0.63
N ALA A 122 0.27 -8.25 0.94
CA ALA A 122 1.16 -7.84 2.04
C ALA A 122 1.77 -6.46 1.78
N ALA A 123 2.11 -6.16 0.52
CA ALA A 123 2.67 -4.87 0.14
C ALA A 123 1.67 -3.72 0.24
N CYS A 124 0.40 -3.91 -0.14
CA CYS A 124 -0.66 -2.90 -0.02
C CYS A 124 -0.81 -2.41 1.42
N TRP A 125 -0.78 -3.34 2.38
CA TRP A 125 -0.95 -3.05 3.80
C TRP A 125 0.36 -2.72 4.52
N GLY A 126 1.50 -2.78 3.84
CA GLY A 126 2.81 -2.47 4.42
C GLY A 126 3.29 -3.53 5.42
N HIS A 127 2.87 -4.78 5.28
CA HIS A 127 3.26 -5.88 6.16
C HIS A 127 4.65 -6.40 5.82
N SER A 128 5.68 -5.61 6.14
CA SER A 128 7.08 -5.85 5.75
C SER A 128 7.62 -7.22 6.22
N ALA A 129 7.18 -7.71 7.37
CA ALA A 129 7.55 -9.05 7.84
C ALA A 129 6.98 -10.17 6.94
N ALA A 130 5.72 -10.07 6.52
CA ALA A 130 5.11 -11.02 5.60
C ALA A 130 5.73 -10.94 4.19
N VAL A 131 6.05 -9.72 3.73
CA VAL A 131 6.79 -9.49 2.48
C VAL A 131 8.15 -10.18 2.51
N ARG A 132 8.89 -10.05 3.62
CA ARG A 132 10.19 -10.71 3.79
C ARG A 132 10.07 -12.23 3.69
N GLU A 133 9.09 -12.82 4.38
CA GLU A 133 8.87 -14.27 4.31
C GLU A 133 8.54 -14.73 2.89
N LEU A 134 7.62 -14.04 2.20
CA LEU A 134 7.25 -14.34 0.81
C LEU A 134 8.46 -14.28 -0.14
N LEU A 135 9.25 -13.20 -0.09
CA LEU A 135 10.45 -13.04 -0.92
C LEU A 135 11.51 -14.11 -0.60
N SER A 136 11.73 -14.41 0.69
CA SER A 136 12.70 -15.43 1.10
C SER A 136 12.35 -16.86 0.64
N HIS A 137 11.08 -17.10 0.36
CA HIS A 137 10.56 -18.35 -0.19
C HIS A 137 10.36 -18.31 -1.71
N GLY A 138 10.89 -17.28 -2.39
CA GLY A 138 10.95 -17.22 -3.85
C GLY A 138 9.74 -16.58 -4.53
N ALA A 139 8.96 -15.75 -3.83
CA ALA A 139 7.94 -14.93 -4.48
C ALA A 139 8.57 -14.03 -5.55
N ASN A 140 7.99 -13.98 -6.74
CA ASN A 140 8.47 -13.10 -7.80
C ASN A 140 7.95 -11.66 -7.59
N PRO A 141 8.84 -10.68 -7.33
CA PRO A 141 8.44 -9.30 -7.01
C PRO A 141 7.79 -8.54 -8.18
N ASP A 142 8.03 -8.96 -9.42
CA ASP A 142 7.53 -8.32 -10.64
C ASP A 142 6.23 -8.92 -11.17
N LEU A 143 5.65 -9.89 -10.47
CA LEU A 143 4.34 -10.41 -10.82
C LEU A 143 3.28 -9.31 -10.71
N ARG A 144 2.36 -9.36 -11.67
CA ARG A 144 1.23 -8.44 -11.78
C ARG A 144 -0.06 -9.18 -11.46
N GLU A 145 -0.94 -8.52 -10.73
CA GLU A 145 -2.28 -9.05 -10.45
C GLU A 145 -3.13 -9.08 -11.72
N ASP A 146 -3.85 -10.18 -11.95
CA ASP A 146 -4.77 -10.35 -13.10
C ASP A 146 -6.20 -9.89 -12.76
N ASP A 147 -6.39 -9.20 -11.64
CA ASP A 147 -7.67 -8.68 -11.13
C ASP A 147 -8.18 -7.43 -11.89
N GLY A 148 -7.53 -7.09 -13.01
CA GLY A 148 -7.78 -5.89 -13.80
C GLY A 148 -7.09 -4.62 -13.29
N THR A 149 -6.46 -4.66 -12.11
CA THR A 149 -5.58 -3.57 -11.65
C THR A 149 -4.24 -3.63 -12.35
N GLY A 150 -3.66 -4.83 -12.54
CA GLY A 150 -2.32 -5.03 -13.12
C GLY A 150 -1.19 -4.47 -12.27
N PHE A 151 -1.42 -4.29 -10.96
CA PHE A 151 -0.44 -3.70 -10.05
C PHE A 151 0.63 -4.73 -9.66
N THR A 152 1.85 -4.24 -9.44
CA THR A 152 2.94 -4.97 -8.79
C THR A 152 2.96 -4.66 -7.29
N ALA A 153 3.64 -5.50 -6.51
CA ALA A 153 3.83 -5.27 -5.09
C ALA A 153 4.54 -3.93 -4.82
N LEU A 154 5.51 -3.56 -5.67
CA LEU A 154 6.24 -2.29 -5.54
C LEU A 154 5.33 -1.08 -5.75
N LEU A 155 4.42 -1.12 -6.73
CA LEU A 155 3.49 -0.04 -6.97
C LEU A 155 2.49 0.13 -5.81
N TRP A 156 2.01 -0.97 -5.24
CA TRP A 156 1.19 -0.95 -4.02
C TRP A 156 1.93 -0.33 -2.84
N ALA A 157 3.16 -0.78 -2.58
CA ALA A 157 3.98 -0.27 -1.48
C ALA A 157 4.32 1.22 -1.66
N ALA A 158 4.64 1.65 -2.88
CA ALA A 158 4.93 3.04 -3.19
C ALA A 158 3.70 3.95 -3.05
N THR A 159 2.53 3.48 -3.50
CA THR A 159 1.24 4.17 -3.31
C THR A 159 0.88 4.30 -1.83
N GLY A 160 1.16 3.27 -1.03
CA GLY A 160 0.96 3.27 0.41
C GLY A 160 1.99 4.08 1.21
N GLY A 161 3.12 4.44 0.60
CA GLY A 161 4.25 5.09 1.29
C GLY A 161 5.02 4.16 2.22
N HIS A 162 4.92 2.84 2.02
CA HIS A 162 5.49 1.81 2.90
C HIS A 162 6.99 1.64 2.64
N HIS A 163 7.79 2.54 3.21
CA HIS A 163 9.24 2.62 2.95
C HIS A 163 9.98 1.29 3.13
N GLU A 164 9.80 0.61 4.27
CA GLU A 164 10.53 -0.64 4.53
C GLU A 164 10.12 -1.77 3.59
N THR A 165 8.85 -1.83 3.20
CA THR A 165 8.38 -2.77 2.17
C THR A 165 8.98 -2.47 0.81
N VAL A 166 9.07 -1.19 0.42
CA VAL A 166 9.74 -0.78 -0.84
C VAL A 166 11.20 -1.20 -0.83
N GLN A 167 11.93 -0.98 0.27
CA GLN A 167 13.32 -1.41 0.39
C GLN A 167 13.45 -2.93 0.20
N LEU A 168 12.65 -3.72 0.90
CA LEU A 168 12.67 -5.20 0.76
C LEU A 168 12.41 -5.67 -0.67
N LEU A 169 11.47 -5.02 -1.37
CA LEU A 169 11.16 -5.37 -2.77
C LEU A 169 12.32 -5.01 -3.71
N LEU A 170 12.90 -3.82 -3.56
CA LEU A 170 14.04 -3.38 -4.37
C LEU A 170 15.31 -4.19 -4.09
N GLU A 171 15.54 -4.60 -2.84
CA GLU A 171 16.62 -5.52 -2.45
C GLU A 171 16.43 -6.93 -3.02
N ALA A 172 15.20 -7.30 -3.38
CA ALA A 172 14.86 -8.53 -4.07
C ALA A 172 14.81 -8.36 -5.61
N ASP A 173 15.49 -7.34 -6.14
CA ASP A 173 15.61 -7.03 -7.57
C ASP A 173 14.28 -6.71 -8.29
N ALA A 174 13.27 -6.19 -7.56
CA ALA A 174 12.06 -5.66 -8.20
C ALA A 174 12.41 -4.53 -9.18
N ASP A 175 11.80 -4.51 -10.37
CA ASP A 175 12.01 -3.44 -11.33
C ASP A 175 11.48 -2.10 -10.75
N PRO A 176 12.36 -1.10 -10.51
CA PRO A 176 11.97 0.17 -9.89
C PRO A 176 10.98 0.99 -10.74
N ASP A 177 10.89 0.69 -12.03
CA ASP A 177 10.00 1.32 -12.99
C ASP A 177 8.80 0.43 -13.37
N ALA A 178 8.56 -0.65 -12.62
CA ALA A 178 7.45 -1.60 -12.82
C ALA A 178 6.07 -0.97 -12.52
N GLY A 179 5.66 -0.05 -13.39
CA GLY A 179 4.41 0.67 -13.37
C GLY A 179 3.31 0.04 -14.23
N ILE A 180 2.15 0.69 -14.23
CA ILE A 180 1.04 0.38 -15.13
C ILE A 180 0.50 1.65 -15.79
N ARG A 181 0.13 1.56 -17.08
CA ARG A 181 -0.49 2.66 -17.85
C ARG A 181 0.29 3.97 -17.64
N ASP A 182 1.60 3.89 -17.81
CA ASP A 182 2.57 4.99 -17.67
C ASP A 182 2.74 5.57 -16.26
N ARG A 183 2.03 5.04 -15.24
CA ARG A 183 2.23 5.41 -13.83
C ARG A 183 3.31 4.55 -13.20
N THR A 184 4.44 5.15 -12.85
CA THR A 184 5.57 4.47 -12.19
C THR A 184 5.44 4.48 -10.66
N PRO A 185 6.14 3.58 -9.93
CA PRO A 185 6.25 3.65 -8.48
C PRO A 185 6.77 5.01 -7.99
N LEU A 186 7.72 5.62 -8.71
CA LEU A 186 8.28 6.93 -8.39
C LEU A 186 7.23 8.05 -8.48
N MET A 187 6.39 8.03 -9.52
CA MET A 187 5.27 8.97 -9.64
C MET A 187 4.26 8.81 -8.51
N ALA A 188 3.91 7.57 -8.14
CA ALA A 188 3.00 7.31 -7.03
C ALA A 188 3.60 7.85 -5.71
N ALA A 189 4.86 7.53 -5.41
CA ALA A 189 5.54 8.00 -4.20
C ALA A 189 5.65 9.54 -4.15
N ALA A 190 5.92 10.18 -5.28
CA ALA A 190 5.97 11.64 -5.41
C ALA A 190 4.60 12.30 -5.21
N GLU A 191 3.53 11.69 -5.73
CA GLU A 191 2.16 12.17 -5.55
C GLU A 191 1.72 12.12 -4.09
N PHE A 192 2.07 11.06 -3.36
CA PHE A 192 1.68 10.87 -1.95
C PHE A 192 2.69 11.43 -0.93
N GLY A 193 3.75 12.11 -1.36
CA GLY A 193 4.69 12.77 -0.44
C GLY A 193 5.62 11.80 0.31
N ALA A 194 5.80 10.58 -0.20
CA ALA A 194 6.58 9.53 0.45
C ALA A 194 8.10 9.70 0.21
N THR A 195 8.72 10.67 0.88
CA THR A 195 10.13 11.07 0.65
C THR A 195 11.12 9.92 0.77
N GLY A 196 10.96 9.03 1.76
CA GLY A 196 11.82 7.86 1.93
C GLY A 196 11.70 6.86 0.77
N VAL A 197 10.48 6.66 0.26
CA VAL A 197 10.23 5.80 -0.91
C VAL A 197 10.88 6.39 -2.16
N VAL A 198 10.68 7.68 -2.42
CA VAL A 198 11.32 8.39 -3.55
C VAL A 198 12.83 8.21 -3.52
N ARG A 199 13.46 8.43 -2.36
CA ARG A 199 14.90 8.23 -2.20
C ARG A 199 15.32 6.80 -2.53
N SER A 200 14.58 5.81 -2.04
CA SER A 200 14.91 4.40 -2.26
C SER A 200 14.81 4.02 -3.74
N LEU A 201 13.75 4.46 -4.41
CA LEU A 201 13.53 4.23 -5.84
C LEU A 201 14.64 4.87 -6.70
N LEU A 202 15.01 6.12 -6.42
CA LEU A 202 16.11 6.80 -7.14
C LEU A 202 17.46 6.09 -6.91
N CYS A 203 17.73 5.65 -5.67
CA CYS A 203 18.94 4.89 -5.36
C CYS A 203 19.03 3.55 -6.09
N HIS A 204 17.88 2.95 -6.44
CA HIS A 204 17.81 1.68 -7.18
C HIS A 204 17.59 1.88 -8.68
N GLY A 205 17.72 3.12 -9.19
CA GLY A 205 17.75 3.40 -10.62
C GLY A 205 16.41 3.67 -11.29
N ALA A 206 15.36 4.03 -10.53
CA ALA A 206 14.10 4.50 -11.11
C ALA A 206 14.31 5.71 -12.04
N ASP A 207 13.75 5.69 -13.25
CA ASP A 207 13.87 6.79 -14.19
C ASP A 207 12.95 7.97 -13.83
N ALA A 208 13.56 8.99 -13.22
CA ALA A 208 12.91 10.25 -12.85
C ALA A 208 12.34 11.05 -14.03
N ARG A 209 12.72 10.74 -15.28
CA ARG A 209 12.24 11.43 -16.49
C ARG A 209 11.02 10.78 -17.12
N ARG A 210 10.59 9.60 -16.66
CA ARG A 210 9.35 9.00 -17.14
C ARG A 210 8.18 9.95 -16.89
N ALA A 211 7.29 9.99 -17.87
CA ALA A 211 6.09 10.81 -17.84
C ALA A 211 4.84 9.93 -17.94
N ASP A 212 3.78 10.31 -17.23
CA ASP A 212 2.48 9.66 -17.34
C ASP A 212 1.81 9.97 -18.70
N ALA A 213 0.62 9.42 -18.92
CA ALA A 213 -0.14 9.65 -20.15
C ALA A 213 -0.53 11.13 -20.40
N GLN A 214 -0.41 12.00 -19.39
CA GLN A 214 -0.62 13.45 -19.51
C GLN A 214 0.70 14.22 -19.70
N GLY A 215 1.83 13.53 -19.82
CA GLY A 215 3.15 14.14 -19.94
C GLY A 215 3.71 14.67 -18.62
N ARG A 216 3.16 14.27 -17.47
CA ARG A 216 3.63 14.73 -16.15
C ARG A 216 4.66 13.76 -15.59
N THR A 217 5.78 14.30 -15.13
CA THR A 217 6.82 13.55 -14.44
C THR A 217 6.55 13.45 -12.93
N ALA A 218 7.34 12.63 -12.22
CA ALA A 218 7.31 12.60 -10.76
C ALA A 218 7.55 14.00 -10.14
N LEU A 219 8.41 14.83 -10.76
CA LEU A 219 8.68 16.19 -10.33
C LEU A 219 7.44 17.09 -10.48
N ASP A 220 6.73 16.98 -11.61
CA ASP A 220 5.52 17.77 -11.87
C ASP A 220 4.41 17.42 -10.86
N LEU A 221 4.27 16.13 -10.55
CA LEU A 221 3.35 15.66 -9.52
C LEU A 221 3.75 16.21 -8.14
N ALA A 222 5.02 16.09 -7.74
CA ALA A 222 5.50 16.61 -6.46
C ALA A 222 5.25 18.12 -6.31
N ARG A 223 5.51 18.92 -7.35
CA ARG A 223 5.24 20.37 -7.35
C ARG A 223 3.75 20.70 -7.20
N ALA A 224 2.88 19.96 -7.89
CA ALA A 224 1.43 20.16 -7.81
C ALA A 224 0.87 19.95 -6.38
N TRP A 225 1.50 19.06 -5.60
CA TRP A 225 1.09 18.73 -4.24
C TRP A 225 1.84 19.50 -3.15
N CYS A 226 3.10 19.93 -3.39
CA CYS A 226 3.89 20.75 -2.47
C CYS A 226 3.12 21.98 -1.93
N GLY A 227 2.45 22.71 -2.83
CA GLY A 227 1.65 23.87 -2.42
C GLY A 227 0.40 23.56 -1.60
N LYS A 228 -0.10 22.31 -1.62
CA LYS A 228 -1.27 21.89 -0.82
C LYS A 228 -0.86 21.49 0.59
N ASP A 229 0.25 20.77 0.72
CA ASP A 229 0.82 20.33 2.01
C ASP A 229 1.20 21.50 2.90
N VAL A 230 1.92 22.48 2.35
CA VAL A 230 2.32 23.69 3.08
C VAL A 230 1.08 24.46 3.54
N ALA A 231 0.05 24.58 2.69
CA ALA A 231 -1.19 25.24 3.05
C ALA A 231 -1.98 24.47 4.13
N ALA A 232 -1.93 23.14 4.16
CA ALA A 232 -2.57 22.32 5.18
C ALA A 232 -1.89 22.47 6.55
N GLU A 233 -0.55 22.37 6.61
CA GLU A 233 0.20 22.48 7.86
C GLU A 233 0.08 23.88 8.48
N LEU A 234 0.11 24.92 7.65
CA LEU A 234 -0.03 26.27 8.17
C LEU A 234 -1.44 26.59 8.65
N ARG A 235 -2.51 26.02 8.05
CA ARG A 235 -3.87 26.13 8.60
C ARG A 235 -3.97 25.53 10.00
N LYS A 236 -3.32 24.38 10.22
CA LYS A 236 -3.25 23.71 11.53
C LYS A 236 -2.54 24.58 12.57
N GLN A 237 -1.42 25.21 12.20
CA GLN A 237 -0.66 26.07 13.10
C GLN A 237 -1.36 27.40 13.41
N ALA A 238 -2.06 27.98 12.44
CA ALA A 238 -2.79 29.23 12.62
C ALA A 238 -4.09 29.08 13.44
N MET A 239 -4.47 27.84 13.84
CA MET A 239 -5.72 27.52 14.54
C MET A 239 -6.97 28.10 13.86
N VAL A 240 -6.89 28.25 12.53
CA VAL A 240 -7.92 28.87 11.71
C VAL A 240 -9.10 27.90 11.56
N GLY A 241 -10.33 28.40 11.77
CA GLY A 241 -11.54 27.59 11.68
C GLY A 241 -11.81 27.13 10.25
N PRO A 242 -12.64 26.08 10.05
CA PRO A 242 -12.92 25.54 8.71
C PRO A 242 -13.61 26.53 7.75
N ASP A 243 -14.22 27.61 8.27
CA ASP A 243 -14.97 28.62 7.51
C ASP A 243 -14.21 29.94 7.33
N ASP A 244 -13.01 30.08 7.91
CA ASP A 244 -12.17 31.26 7.74
C ASP A 244 -11.51 31.25 6.36
N THR A 245 -11.49 32.41 5.71
CA THR A 245 -10.89 32.54 4.37
C THR A 245 -9.36 32.67 4.49
N CYS A 246 -8.64 31.69 3.93
CA CYS A 246 -7.19 31.76 3.76
C CYS A 246 -6.85 31.94 2.28
N GLU A 247 -6.26 33.07 1.95
CA GLU A 247 -5.65 33.26 0.63
C GLU A 247 -4.22 32.70 0.64
N VAL A 248 -3.93 31.82 -0.31
CA VAL A 248 -2.60 31.25 -0.53
C VAL A 248 -1.97 31.95 -1.73
N SER A 249 -1.01 32.83 -1.47
CA SER A 249 -0.21 33.47 -2.51
C SER A 249 1.04 32.65 -2.78
N ARG A 250 1.33 32.38 -4.05
CA ARG A 250 2.50 31.60 -4.49
C ARG A 250 3.38 32.46 -5.39
N SER A 251 4.68 32.45 -5.17
CA SER A 251 5.64 33.02 -6.12
C SER A 251 6.85 32.12 -6.28
N THR A 252 7.24 31.87 -7.53
CA THR A 252 8.45 31.13 -7.85
C THR A 252 9.66 32.00 -7.56
N ARG A 253 10.64 31.44 -6.85
CA ARG A 253 11.92 32.07 -6.57
C ARG A 253 12.93 31.69 -7.68
N PRO A 254 13.97 32.53 -7.90
CA PRO A 254 14.99 32.29 -8.92
C PRO A 254 15.83 31.01 -8.72
N ASP A 255 15.84 30.49 -7.49
CA ASP A 255 16.50 29.23 -7.12
C ASP A 255 15.63 27.99 -7.40
N GLY A 256 14.43 28.18 -7.99
CA GLY A 256 13.50 27.10 -8.31
C GLY A 256 12.59 26.69 -7.14
N THR A 257 12.72 27.30 -5.97
CA THR A 257 11.81 27.10 -4.83
C THR A 257 10.54 27.95 -4.96
N GLU A 258 9.45 27.58 -4.30
CA GLU A 258 8.23 28.42 -4.24
C GLU A 258 8.12 29.10 -2.87
N LEU A 259 7.93 30.42 -2.87
CA LEU A 259 7.47 31.17 -1.70
C LEU A 259 5.95 31.04 -1.60
N ILE A 260 5.49 30.48 -0.50
CA ILE A 260 4.07 30.36 -0.18
C ILE A 260 3.76 31.28 1.00
N VAL A 261 2.89 32.27 0.77
CA VAL A 261 2.42 33.20 1.80
C VAL A 261 0.94 32.93 2.05
N LEU A 262 0.57 32.80 3.32
CA LEU A 262 -0.82 32.71 3.72
C LEU A 262 -1.31 34.00 4.36
N SER A 263 -2.43 34.47 3.86
CA SER A 263 -3.17 35.59 4.43
C SER A 263 -4.50 35.05 4.96
N ALA A 264 -4.67 35.00 6.29
CA ALA A 264 -5.92 34.59 6.92
C ALA A 264 -6.78 35.82 7.22
N GLY A 265 -8.04 35.78 6.76
CA GLY A 265 -9.00 36.88 6.86
C GLY A 265 -9.93 36.79 8.08
N SER A 266 -9.41 36.73 9.31
CA SER A 266 -10.19 37.13 10.49
C SER A 266 -9.28 37.59 11.64
N SER A 267 -9.46 38.84 12.05
CA SER A 267 -8.99 39.47 13.30
C SER A 267 -7.75 38.87 13.99
N GLY A 268 -6.58 39.02 13.38
CA GLY A 268 -5.31 38.70 14.02
C GLY A 268 -4.19 38.63 12.99
N SER A 269 -3.44 39.72 12.85
CA SER A 269 -2.29 39.76 11.95
C SER A 269 -1.17 38.85 12.47
N GLY A 270 -1.24 37.57 12.11
CA GLY A 270 -0.16 36.61 12.27
C GLY A 270 0.25 36.14 10.89
N GLY A 271 1.12 36.89 10.22
CA GLY A 271 1.80 36.36 9.04
C GLY A 271 2.69 35.20 9.49
N ALA A 272 2.28 33.96 9.20
CA ALA A 272 3.12 32.79 9.44
C ALA A 272 4.12 32.68 8.30
N TYR A 273 5.39 32.98 8.59
CA TYR A 273 6.51 32.74 7.68
C TYR A 273 7.01 31.31 7.89
N TRP A 274 7.07 30.52 6.81
CA TRP A 274 7.47 29.12 6.88
C TRP A 274 8.63 28.84 5.93
N GLU A 275 9.73 28.33 6.49
CA GLU A 275 11.03 28.21 5.81
C GLU A 275 11.56 26.76 5.78
N LYS A 276 10.70 25.75 6.02
CA LYS A 276 11.11 24.33 6.00
C LYS A 276 10.19 23.46 5.16
N GLY A 277 10.74 22.70 4.23
CA GLY A 277 9.97 21.91 3.27
C GLY A 277 9.09 20.84 3.93
N THR A 278 7.85 20.72 3.47
CA THR A 278 7.00 19.54 3.69
C THR A 278 7.50 18.36 2.84
N GLY A 279 6.92 17.16 3.02
CA GLY A 279 7.35 15.93 2.33
C GLY A 279 7.53 16.11 0.81
N HIS A 280 6.57 16.76 0.13
CA HIS A 280 6.70 17.05 -1.31
C HIS A 280 7.74 18.10 -1.66
N ALA A 281 8.00 19.10 -0.81
CA ALA A 281 9.07 20.07 -1.05
C ALA A 281 10.43 19.37 -1.03
N ALA A 282 10.67 18.50 -0.05
CA ALA A 282 11.87 17.68 0.01
C ALA A 282 12.00 16.74 -1.21
N ILE A 283 10.88 16.20 -1.71
CA ILE A 283 10.86 15.40 -2.93
C ILE A 283 11.21 16.24 -4.17
N VAL A 284 10.70 17.47 -4.26
CA VAL A 284 11.06 18.40 -5.35
C VAL A 284 12.56 18.66 -5.35
N ASP A 285 13.15 18.98 -4.19
CA ASP A 285 14.59 19.22 -4.08
C ASP A 285 15.39 17.97 -4.50
N LEU A 286 15.01 16.78 -4.01
CA LEU A 286 15.65 15.52 -4.38
C LEU A 286 15.59 15.23 -5.88
N LEU A 287 14.43 15.44 -6.51
CA LEU A 287 14.24 15.17 -7.93
C LEU A 287 14.97 16.19 -8.80
N VAL A 288 15.01 17.47 -8.39
CA VAL A 288 15.77 18.51 -9.09
C VAL A 288 17.26 18.18 -9.03
N GLU A 289 17.80 17.88 -7.85
CA GLU A 289 19.20 17.49 -7.67
C GLU A 289 19.56 16.29 -8.56
N HIS A 290 18.73 15.24 -8.53
CA HIS A 290 18.95 14.03 -9.31
C HIS A 290 18.89 14.27 -10.83
N LEU A 291 18.03 15.18 -11.31
CA LEU A 291 17.89 15.46 -12.75
C LEU A 291 18.98 16.38 -13.30
N THR A 292 19.66 17.13 -12.42
CA THR A 292 20.75 18.06 -12.79
C THR A 292 22.13 17.40 -12.87
N HIS A 293 22.27 16.19 -12.34
CA HIS A 293 23.49 15.37 -12.38
C HIS A 293 23.39 14.27 -13.45
#